data_AF-A0A3D0WW01-F1
#
_entry.id   AF-A0A3D0WW01-F1
#
_cell.length_a   1.000
_cell.length_b   1.000
_cell.length_c   1.000
_cell.angle_alpha   90.00
_cell.angle_beta   90.00
_cell.angle_gamma   90.00
#
_symmetry.space_group_name_H-M   'P 1'
#
loop_
_entity.id
_entity.type
_entity.pdbx_description
1 polymer ?
#
loop_
_entity_poly.entity_id
_entity_poly.type
_entity_poly.pdbx_seq_one_letter_code
_entity_poly.pdbx_strand_id
1 'polypeptide(L)'
;VTTIIPNGTEPHDFEPKAQDLVSLGKAKVFVYSGFGMEAWADKAVQSADNPDLVAVEASKGAEPLKNTDPGEVKEHGQYDPHIWLSLKGAETEVRNIEAGLAKADPANQDYYSKNCGEFVSKLESLYSEYDQKFKAVPKKSFVTGHAAFGYLCRDFGLQQNSVEDTFAEGEPSAQQL
;
A
#
# COMPACT_ATOMS: atom_id res chain seq x y z
N VAL A 1 -16.39 -6.95 3.35
CA VAL A 1 -15.07 -6.34 3.60
C VAL A 1 -15.20 -5.47 4.83
N THR A 2 -14.26 -5.56 5.75
CA THR A 2 -14.21 -4.74 6.98
C THR A 2 -12.83 -4.12 7.06
N THR A 3 -12.74 -2.85 7.43
CA THR A 3 -11.46 -2.14 7.61
C THR A 3 -11.06 -2.18 9.08
N ILE A 4 -9.80 -2.51 9.35
CA ILE A 4 -9.23 -2.54 10.71
C ILE A 4 -8.83 -1.15 11.20
N ILE A 5 -8.32 -0.29 10.31
CA ILE A 5 -7.99 1.10 10.59
C ILE A 5 -9.27 1.95 10.47
N PRO A 6 -9.75 2.57 11.55
CA PRO A 6 -10.97 3.38 11.51
C PRO A 6 -10.78 4.67 10.70
N ASN A 7 -11.88 5.16 10.10
CA ASN A 7 -11.88 6.45 9.41
C ASN A 7 -11.37 7.58 10.31
N GLY A 8 -10.52 8.45 9.74
CA GLY A 8 -9.92 9.58 10.45
C GLY A 8 -8.74 9.21 11.36
N THR A 9 -8.27 7.95 11.32
CA THR A 9 -7.02 7.53 11.97
C THR A 9 -5.89 7.63 10.98
N GLU A 10 -4.75 8.18 11.40
CA GLU A 10 -3.50 8.15 10.64
C GLU A 10 -3.00 6.69 10.56
N PRO A 11 -2.93 6.08 9.35
CA PRO A 11 -2.53 4.68 9.22
C PRO A 11 -1.08 4.39 9.64
N HIS A 12 -0.15 5.34 9.50
CA HIS A 12 1.25 5.15 9.91
C HIS A 12 1.41 4.97 11.43
N ASP A 13 0.58 5.65 12.21
CA ASP A 13 0.57 5.58 13.68
C ASP A 13 -0.35 4.48 14.25
N PHE A 14 -1.05 3.73 13.39
CA PHE A 14 -2.10 2.82 13.84
C PHE A 14 -1.52 1.57 14.52
N GLU A 15 -2.01 1.28 15.72
CA GLU A 15 -1.82 -0.02 16.38
C GLU A 15 -3.17 -0.73 16.62
N PRO A 16 -3.26 -2.05 16.35
CA PRO A 16 -4.48 -2.82 16.56
C PRO A 16 -4.76 -3.02 18.05
N LYS A 17 -6.04 -2.94 18.44
CA LYS A 17 -6.51 -3.25 19.79
C LYS A 17 -6.82 -4.74 19.90
N ALA A 18 -6.93 -5.24 21.13
CA ALA A 18 -7.29 -6.64 21.39
C ALA A 18 -8.59 -7.08 20.67
N GLN A 19 -9.57 -6.18 20.52
CA GLN A 19 -10.82 -6.45 19.81
C GLN A 19 -10.60 -6.67 18.29
N ASP A 20 -9.60 -6.02 17.71
CA ASP A 20 -9.25 -6.20 16.30
C ASP A 20 -8.61 -7.58 16.08
N LEU A 21 -7.77 -8.03 17.03
CA LEU A 21 -7.20 -9.38 17.03
C LEU A 21 -8.28 -10.46 17.14
N VAL A 22 -9.30 -10.24 17.97
CA VAL A 22 -10.47 -11.14 18.04
C VAL A 22 -11.22 -11.21 16.71
N SER A 23 -11.26 -10.09 15.97
CA SER A 23 -11.88 -10.04 14.65
C SER A 23 -11.05 -10.79 13.60
N LEU A 24 -9.73 -10.63 13.63
CA LEU A 24 -8.79 -11.41 12.81
C LEU A 24 -8.88 -12.91 13.09
N GLY A 25 -9.07 -13.30 14.36
CA GLY A 25 -9.28 -14.69 14.77
C GLY A 25 -10.52 -15.35 14.16
N LYS A 26 -11.44 -14.56 13.57
CA LYS A 26 -12.66 -15.05 12.89
C LYS A 26 -12.65 -14.78 11.38
N ALA A 27 -11.64 -14.05 10.88
CA ALA A 27 -11.54 -13.70 9.47
C ALA A 27 -11.06 -14.90 8.65
N LYS A 28 -11.50 -14.97 7.39
CA LYS A 28 -10.96 -15.94 6.42
C LYS A 28 -9.76 -15.39 5.66
N VAL A 29 -9.78 -14.08 5.40
CA VAL A 29 -8.73 -13.37 4.66
C VAL A 29 -8.39 -12.10 5.42
N PHE A 30 -7.10 -11.84 5.59
CA PHE A 30 -6.56 -10.58 6.07
C PHE A 30 -5.63 -10.02 5.00
N VAL A 31 -5.93 -8.83 4.50
CA VAL A 31 -5.12 -8.12 3.50
C VAL A 31 -4.47 -6.93 4.20
N TYR A 32 -3.17 -6.78 4.01
CA TYR A 32 -2.38 -5.63 4.45
C TYR A 32 -1.46 -5.18 3.32
N SER A 33 -1.04 -3.93 3.36
CA SER A 33 -0.32 -3.27 2.27
C SER A 33 1.06 -3.91 2.06
N GLY A 34 1.84 -4.01 3.14
CA GLY A 34 3.23 -4.50 3.11
C GLY A 34 4.26 -3.37 3.06
N PHE A 35 5.52 -3.70 2.77
CA PHE A 35 6.66 -2.76 2.78
C PHE A 35 6.84 -1.95 4.08
N GLY A 36 6.36 -2.45 5.21
CA GLY A 36 6.50 -1.81 6.52
C GLY A 36 5.31 -0.95 6.94
N MET A 37 4.32 -0.72 6.06
CA MET A 37 3.13 0.07 6.38
C MET A 37 2.43 -0.40 7.65
N GLU A 38 2.17 -1.70 7.76
CA GLU A 38 1.58 -2.31 8.93
C GLU A 38 2.63 -3.14 9.70
N ALA A 39 3.58 -2.49 10.37
CA ALA A 39 4.63 -3.15 11.16
C ALA A 39 4.09 -4.14 12.22
N TRP A 40 2.84 -3.97 12.62
CA TRP A 40 2.11 -4.84 13.55
C TRP A 40 1.48 -6.09 12.90
N ALA A 41 1.40 -6.18 11.58
CA ALA A 41 0.62 -7.20 10.87
C ALA A 41 1.05 -8.63 11.22
N ASP A 42 2.36 -8.91 11.21
CA ASP A 42 2.88 -10.25 11.53
C ASP A 42 2.55 -10.69 12.96
N LYS A 43 2.72 -9.78 13.92
CA LYS A 43 2.37 -10.03 15.33
C LYS A 43 0.87 -10.21 15.50
N ALA A 44 0.06 -9.44 14.77
CA ALA A 44 -1.39 -9.55 14.82
C ALA A 44 -1.87 -10.90 14.25
N VAL A 45 -1.31 -11.35 13.13
CA VAL A 45 -1.59 -12.67 12.54
C VAL A 45 -1.20 -13.80 13.50
N GLN A 46 -0.02 -13.71 14.11
CA GLN A 46 0.42 -14.70 15.11
C GLN A 46 -0.49 -14.72 16.33
N SER A 47 -0.90 -13.54 16.83
CA SER A 47 -1.74 -13.41 18.03
C SER A 47 -3.19 -13.80 17.80
N ALA A 48 -3.67 -13.69 16.55
CA ALA A 48 -5.01 -14.13 16.17
C ALA A 48 -5.18 -15.66 16.23
N ASP A 49 -4.07 -16.42 16.19
CA ASP A 49 -4.00 -17.88 16.32
C ASP A 49 -5.06 -18.62 15.48
N ASN A 50 -5.27 -18.13 14.25
CA ASN A 50 -6.26 -18.65 13.33
C ASN A 50 -5.56 -19.45 12.22
N PRO A 51 -5.56 -20.79 12.27
CA PRO A 51 -4.86 -21.63 11.29
C PRO A 51 -5.48 -21.58 9.89
N ASP A 52 -6.73 -21.13 9.77
CA ASP A 52 -7.45 -21.01 8.50
C ASP A 52 -7.31 -19.62 7.87
N LEU A 53 -6.64 -18.67 8.55
CA LEU A 53 -6.48 -17.31 8.06
C LEU A 53 -5.54 -17.27 6.84
N VAL A 54 -6.05 -16.79 5.71
CA VAL A 54 -5.21 -16.43 4.56
C VAL A 54 -4.75 -14.98 4.73
N ALA A 55 -3.52 -14.80 5.22
CA ALA A 55 -2.85 -13.51 5.24
C ALA A 55 -2.26 -13.17 3.86
N VAL A 56 -2.54 -11.97 3.37
CA VAL A 56 -2.13 -11.48 2.05
C VAL A 56 -1.37 -10.16 2.23
N GLU A 57 -0.07 -10.22 2.02
CA GLU A 57 0.75 -9.03 1.78
C GLU A 57 0.48 -8.55 0.34
N ALA A 58 -0.20 -7.43 0.18
CA ALA A 58 -0.62 -6.94 -1.12
C ALA A 58 0.60 -6.59 -2.00
N SER A 59 1.62 -5.97 -1.44
CA SER A 59 2.84 -5.57 -2.15
C SER A 59 3.77 -6.72 -2.55
N LYS A 60 3.47 -7.97 -2.19
CA LYS A 60 4.38 -9.10 -2.37
C LYS A 60 4.84 -9.25 -3.83
N GLY A 61 6.16 -9.18 -4.03
CA GLY A 61 6.77 -9.33 -5.36
C GLY A 61 6.78 -8.05 -6.21
N ALA A 62 6.25 -6.93 -5.69
CA ALA A 62 6.42 -5.63 -6.32
C ALA A 62 7.88 -5.14 -6.17
N GLU A 63 8.30 -4.25 -7.07
CA GLU A 63 9.60 -3.58 -6.98
C GLU A 63 9.52 -2.38 -6.01
N PRO A 64 10.20 -2.42 -4.86
CA PRO A 64 10.09 -1.35 -3.86
C PRO A 64 10.99 -0.16 -4.20
N LEU A 65 10.55 1.03 -3.77
CA LEU A 65 11.43 2.17 -3.55
C LEU A 65 12.05 2.06 -2.17
N LYS A 66 13.29 2.54 -2.05
CA LYS A 66 14.06 2.48 -0.81
C LYS A 66 14.08 3.84 -0.13
N ASN A 67 13.87 3.83 1.17
CA ASN A 67 14.14 4.97 2.02
C ASN A 67 15.65 5.22 2.04
N THR A 68 16.03 6.49 2.00
CA THR A 68 17.45 6.92 1.98
C THR A 68 17.89 7.54 3.28
N ASP A 69 16.94 7.90 4.16
CA ASP A 69 17.22 8.41 5.49
C ASP A 69 17.49 7.25 6.48
N PRO A 70 18.64 7.22 7.17
CA PRO A 70 18.97 6.15 8.11
C PRO A 70 18.06 6.07 9.35
N GLY A 71 17.46 7.18 9.78
CA GLY A 71 16.48 7.24 10.87
C GLY A 71 15.20 6.52 10.48
N GLU A 72 14.63 6.91 9.33
CA GLU A 72 13.44 6.28 8.75
C GLU A 72 13.63 4.78 8.51
N VAL A 73 14.80 4.39 7.98
CA VAL A 73 15.13 2.98 7.76
C VAL A 73 15.13 2.18 9.07
N LYS A 74 15.52 2.80 10.18
CA LYS A 74 15.60 2.15 11.48
C LYS A 74 14.22 2.02 12.14
N GLU A 75 13.37 3.02 12.01
CA GLU A 75 12.05 3.05 12.67
C GLU A 75 10.99 2.33 11.84
N HIS A 76 10.93 2.61 10.53
CA HIS A 76 9.84 2.16 9.66
C HIS A 76 10.25 1.10 8.63
N GLY A 77 11.56 0.90 8.49
CA GLY A 77 12.12 -0.09 7.60
C GLY A 77 12.60 0.47 6.26
N GLN A 78 13.16 -0.42 5.44
CA GLN A 78 13.95 -0.02 4.28
C GLN A 78 13.13 0.56 3.12
N TYR A 79 11.82 0.35 3.09
CA TYR A 79 11.02 0.57 1.88
C TYR A 79 9.96 1.64 2.08
N ASP A 80 9.70 2.39 1.01
CA ASP A 80 8.54 3.29 0.93
C ASP A 80 7.27 2.42 0.82
N PRO A 81 6.29 2.56 1.72
CA PRO A 81 5.08 1.73 1.71
C PRO A 81 4.05 2.13 0.65
N HIS A 82 4.17 3.28 0.00
CA HIS A 82 3.11 3.90 -0.82
C HIS A 82 2.95 3.31 -2.23
N ILE A 83 3.19 2.01 -2.39
CA ILE A 83 3.21 1.31 -3.68
C ILE A 83 1.84 1.36 -4.40
N TRP A 84 0.73 1.50 -3.66
CA TRP A 84 -0.62 1.64 -4.22
C TRP A 84 -0.80 2.90 -5.09
N LEU A 85 0.11 3.89 -4.97
CA LEU A 85 0.12 5.08 -5.83
C LEU A 85 0.87 4.86 -7.16
N SER A 86 1.51 3.71 -7.36
CA SER A 86 1.91 3.22 -8.68
C SER A 86 0.77 2.40 -9.27
N LEU A 87 0.35 2.70 -10.51
CA LEU A 87 -0.68 1.88 -11.17
C LEU A 87 -0.16 0.46 -11.47
N LYS A 88 1.15 0.30 -11.71
CA LYS A 88 1.80 -1.01 -11.85
C LYS A 88 1.95 -1.75 -10.51
N GLY A 89 2.18 -1.00 -9.44
CA GLY A 89 2.10 -1.50 -8.06
C GLY A 89 0.71 -2.02 -7.74
N ALA A 90 -0.32 -1.21 -7.97
CA ALA A 90 -1.72 -1.57 -7.78
C ALA A 90 -2.14 -2.80 -8.61
N GLU A 91 -1.64 -2.97 -9.84
CA GLU A 91 -1.86 -4.20 -10.62
C GLU A 91 -1.31 -5.44 -9.89
N THR A 92 -0.15 -5.32 -9.23
CA THR A 92 0.45 -6.41 -8.44
C THR A 92 -0.38 -6.69 -7.19
N GLU A 93 -0.77 -5.64 -6.46
CA GLU A 93 -1.61 -5.75 -5.25
C GLU A 93 -2.93 -6.45 -5.53
N VAL A 94 -3.63 -6.06 -6.60
CA VAL A 94 -4.93 -6.64 -6.96
C VAL A 94 -4.80 -8.12 -7.31
N ARG A 95 -3.73 -8.52 -8.00
CA ARG A 95 -3.46 -9.93 -8.32
C ARG A 95 -3.16 -10.76 -7.08
N ASN A 96 -2.41 -10.20 -6.13
CA ASN A 96 -2.13 -10.88 -4.86
C ASN A 96 -3.40 -11.03 -4.01
N ILE A 97 -4.26 -10.01 -4.01
CA ILE A 97 -5.58 -10.04 -3.34
C ILE A 97 -6.48 -11.09 -4.00
N GLU A 98 -6.55 -11.13 -5.34
CA GLU A 98 -7.30 -12.15 -6.07
C GLU A 98 -6.85 -13.57 -5.71
N ALA A 99 -5.54 -13.82 -5.72
CA ALA A 99 -4.99 -15.12 -5.36
C ALA A 99 -5.32 -15.52 -3.91
N GLY A 100 -5.26 -14.56 -2.98
CA GLY A 100 -5.63 -14.77 -1.58
C GLY A 100 -7.12 -15.08 -1.40
N LEU A 101 -8.00 -14.34 -2.09
CA LEU A 101 -9.44 -14.57 -2.09
C LEU A 101 -9.78 -15.94 -2.70
N ALA A 102 -9.19 -16.29 -3.84
CA ALA A 102 -9.38 -17.59 -4.50
C ALA A 102 -8.89 -18.75 -3.64
N LYS A 103 -7.79 -18.57 -2.89
CA LYS A 103 -7.31 -19.58 -1.93
C LYS A 103 -8.30 -19.80 -0.79
N ALA A 104 -8.87 -18.74 -0.25
CA ALA A 104 -9.81 -18.82 0.88
C ALA A 104 -11.24 -19.23 0.47
N ASP A 105 -11.62 -18.98 -0.78
CA ASP A 105 -12.93 -19.31 -1.34
C ASP A 105 -12.83 -19.83 -2.79
N PRO A 106 -12.37 -21.09 -2.98
CA PRO A 106 -12.16 -21.65 -4.31
C PRO A 106 -13.44 -21.74 -5.16
N ALA A 107 -14.62 -21.81 -4.53
CA ALA A 107 -15.89 -21.88 -5.23
C ALA A 107 -16.21 -20.60 -6.02
N ASN A 108 -15.60 -19.47 -5.65
CA ASN A 108 -15.78 -18.17 -6.29
C ASN A 108 -14.55 -17.69 -7.08
N GLN A 109 -13.59 -18.57 -7.37
CA GLN A 109 -12.36 -18.21 -8.09
C GLN A 109 -12.63 -17.48 -9.43
N ASP A 110 -13.57 -17.98 -10.24
CA ASP A 110 -13.91 -17.34 -11.52
C ASP A 110 -14.47 -15.92 -11.35
N TYR A 111 -15.20 -15.67 -10.26
CA TYR A 111 -15.72 -14.35 -9.92
C TYR A 111 -14.58 -13.38 -9.57
N TYR A 112 -13.62 -13.81 -8.76
CA TYR A 112 -12.46 -12.99 -8.41
C TYR A 112 -11.56 -12.72 -9.61
N SER A 113 -11.26 -13.75 -10.41
CA SER A 113 -10.43 -13.65 -11.60
C SER A 113 -11.04 -12.68 -12.63
N LYS A 114 -12.36 -12.77 -12.87
CA LYS A 114 -13.07 -11.82 -13.74
C LYS A 114 -12.93 -10.38 -13.24
N ASN A 115 -13.22 -10.13 -11.96
CA ASN A 115 -13.15 -8.78 -11.39
C ASN A 115 -11.72 -8.22 -11.37
N CYS A 116 -10.74 -9.07 -11.07
CA CYS A 116 -9.31 -8.72 -11.15
C CYS A 116 -8.94 -8.30 -12.57
N GLY A 117 -9.34 -9.07 -13.59
CA GLY A 117 -9.10 -8.75 -14.99
C GLY A 117 -9.73 -7.40 -15.38
N GLU A 118 -11.00 -7.18 -15.04
CA GLU A 118 -11.69 -5.92 -15.31
C GLU A 118 -11.04 -4.71 -14.63
N PHE A 119 -10.55 -4.87 -13.40
CA PHE A 119 -9.89 -3.79 -12.68
C PHE A 119 -8.48 -3.51 -13.20
N VAL A 120 -7.69 -4.55 -13.49
CA VAL A 120 -6.37 -4.41 -14.13
C VAL A 120 -6.49 -3.68 -15.47
N SER A 121 -7.47 -4.03 -16.32
CA SER A 121 -7.66 -3.32 -17.59
C SER A 121 -7.97 -1.83 -17.40
N LYS A 122 -8.64 -1.44 -16.31
CA LYS A 122 -8.86 -0.02 -15.97
C LYS A 122 -7.55 0.66 -15.55
N LEU A 123 -6.71 -0.02 -14.77
CA LEU A 123 -5.38 0.48 -14.37
C LEU A 123 -4.47 0.68 -15.60
N GLU A 124 -4.42 -0.29 -16.50
CA GLU A 124 -3.64 -0.23 -17.74
C GLU A 124 -4.10 0.91 -18.66
N SER A 125 -5.43 1.10 -18.75
CA SER A 125 -6.03 2.20 -19.53
C SER A 125 -5.66 3.55 -18.92
N LEU A 126 -5.78 3.70 -17.60
CA LEU A 126 -5.43 4.92 -16.87
C LEU A 126 -3.93 5.22 -16.98
N TYR A 127 -3.08 4.20 -16.88
CA TYR A 127 -1.64 4.33 -17.07
C TYR A 127 -1.30 4.87 -18.45
N SER A 128 -1.89 4.28 -19.50
CA SER A 128 -1.65 4.69 -20.88
C SER A 128 -2.10 6.13 -21.14
N GLU A 129 -3.23 6.55 -20.55
CA GLU A 129 -3.72 7.92 -20.63
C GLU A 129 -2.76 8.91 -19.97
N TYR A 130 -2.30 8.62 -18.75
CA TYR A 130 -1.47 9.55 -17.99
C TYR A 130 -0.01 9.55 -18.41
N ASP A 131 0.53 8.44 -18.94
CA ASP A 131 1.87 8.39 -19.53
C ASP A 131 2.01 9.41 -20.67
N GLN A 132 1.01 9.50 -21.54
CA GLN A 132 1.00 10.50 -22.62
C GLN A 132 0.94 11.93 -22.09
N LYS A 133 0.08 12.17 -21.09
CA LYS A 133 -0.09 13.50 -20.46
C LYS A 133 1.19 13.96 -19.78
N PHE A 134 1.82 13.10 -18.97
CA PHE A 134 3.01 13.45 -18.21
C PHE A 134 4.28 13.54 -19.08
N LYS A 135 4.33 12.85 -20.22
CA LYS A 135 5.39 13.08 -21.22
C LYS A 135 5.32 14.47 -21.84
N ALA A 136 4.12 15.04 -21.99
CA ALA A 136 3.91 16.33 -22.62
C ALA A 136 4.13 17.53 -21.68
N VAL A 137 4.17 17.33 -20.36
CA VAL A 137 4.35 18.46 -19.43
C VAL A 137 5.82 18.90 -19.35
N PRO A 138 6.10 20.21 -19.51
CA PRO A 138 7.48 20.71 -19.44
C PRO A 138 7.99 20.79 -18.00
N LYS A 139 7.10 21.00 -17.02
CA LYS A 139 7.44 21.03 -15.59
C LYS A 139 6.99 19.73 -14.94
N LYS A 140 7.95 18.97 -14.42
CA LYS A 140 7.72 17.65 -13.84
C LYS A 140 7.67 17.63 -12.31
N SER A 141 7.96 18.78 -11.69
CA SER A 141 8.03 18.90 -10.25
C SER A 141 6.74 19.46 -9.65
N PHE A 142 6.28 18.88 -8.55
CA PHE A 142 5.14 19.35 -7.76
C PHE A 142 5.45 19.34 -6.26
N VAL A 143 4.58 19.97 -5.47
CA VAL A 143 4.69 20.04 -4.00
C VAL A 143 3.54 19.24 -3.38
N THR A 144 3.84 18.51 -2.32
CA THR A 144 2.89 17.72 -1.52
C THR A 144 3.09 18.01 -0.03
N GLY A 145 2.07 17.77 0.79
CA GLY A 145 2.23 17.75 2.25
C GLY A 145 3.11 16.57 2.65
N HIS A 146 2.60 15.36 2.41
CA HIS A 146 3.22 14.07 2.72
C HIS A 146 3.99 13.47 1.53
N ALA A 147 5.12 12.80 1.76
CA ALA A 147 5.99 12.27 0.70
C ALA A 147 5.52 10.94 0.07
N ALA A 148 4.21 10.75 -0.16
CA ALA A 148 3.64 9.49 -0.64
C ALA A 148 3.80 9.18 -2.14
N PHE A 149 4.11 10.17 -2.98
CA PHE A 149 4.01 10.02 -4.45
C PHE A 149 5.30 9.51 -5.10
N GLY A 150 6.23 8.91 -4.34
CA GLY A 150 7.50 8.39 -4.86
C GLY A 150 7.30 7.41 -6.02
N TYR A 151 6.38 6.46 -5.85
CA TYR A 151 6.07 5.45 -6.87
C TYR A 151 5.39 6.04 -8.12
N LEU A 152 4.51 7.03 -7.96
CA LEU A 152 3.95 7.78 -9.09
C LEU A 152 5.05 8.55 -9.85
N CYS A 153 6.01 9.12 -9.11
CA CYS A 153 7.15 9.80 -9.70
C CYS A 153 8.05 8.85 -10.50
N ARG A 154 8.32 7.65 -9.96
CA ARG A 154 9.07 6.60 -10.65
C ARG A 154 8.40 6.22 -11.98
N ASP A 155 7.09 5.96 -11.95
CA ASP A 155 6.36 5.42 -13.09
C ASP A 155 6.24 6.43 -14.25
N PHE A 156 6.07 7.72 -13.94
CA PHE A 156 5.81 8.76 -14.94
C PHE A 156 6.97 9.75 -15.13
N GLY A 157 8.11 9.53 -14.47
CA GLY A 157 9.28 10.39 -14.53
C GLY A 157 9.02 11.80 -13.97
N LEU A 158 8.23 11.90 -12.90
CA LEU A 158 7.91 13.13 -12.18
C LEU A 158 8.83 13.32 -10.98
N GLN A 159 8.67 14.45 -10.28
CA GLN A 159 9.42 14.74 -9.05
C GLN A 159 8.50 15.38 -8.00
N GLN A 160 8.34 14.70 -6.86
CA GLN A 160 7.70 15.32 -5.71
C GLN A 160 8.71 16.12 -4.89
N ASN A 161 8.22 17.17 -4.23
CA ASN A 161 8.88 17.84 -3.12
C ASN A 161 7.86 17.86 -1.98
N SER A 162 8.21 17.35 -0.82
CA SER A 162 7.29 17.23 0.31
C SER A 162 7.69 18.14 1.46
N VAL A 163 6.70 18.50 2.27
CA VAL A 163 6.91 19.26 3.51
C VAL A 163 7.23 18.30 4.66
N GLU A 164 6.44 17.23 4.76
CA GLU A 164 6.63 16.07 5.64
C GLU A 164 7.41 14.96 4.91
N ASP A 165 7.96 14.02 5.65
CA ASP A 165 8.70 12.88 5.11
C ASP A 165 7.77 11.74 4.61
N THR A 166 8.31 10.53 4.45
CA THR A 166 7.58 9.37 3.92
C THR A 166 6.63 8.74 4.93
N PHE A 167 6.79 8.97 6.24
CA PHE A 167 5.94 8.37 7.27
C PHE A 167 5.07 9.39 8.01
N ALA A 168 5.13 10.66 7.61
CA ALA A 168 4.36 11.77 8.19
C ALA A 168 4.66 11.99 9.67
N GLU A 169 5.87 11.59 10.11
CA GLU A 169 6.27 11.73 11.50
C GLU A 169 6.92 13.11 11.76
N GLY A 170 6.46 13.77 12.82
CA GLY A 170 7.01 15.04 13.28
C GLY A 170 6.50 16.28 12.51
N GLU A 171 6.65 17.45 13.13
CA GLU A 171 6.32 18.73 12.49
C GLU A 171 7.48 19.18 11.57
N PRO A 172 7.19 19.69 10.36
CA PRO A 172 8.22 20.30 9.52
C PRO A 172 8.86 21.47 10.26
N SER A 173 10.20 21.52 10.27
CA SER A 173 10.91 22.62 10.90
C SER A 173 10.63 23.94 10.17
N ALA A 174 10.78 25.06 10.88
CA ALA A 174 10.67 26.40 10.29
C ALA A 174 11.66 26.68 9.14
N GLN A 175 12.66 25.82 8.95
CA GLN A 175 13.63 25.89 7.87
C GLN A 175 13.20 25.07 6.63
N GLN A 176 12.25 24.15 6.79
CA GLN A 176 11.65 23.33 5.74
C GLN A 176 10.36 23.94 5.15
N LEU A 177 9.70 24.85 5.87
CA LEU A 177 8.56 25.67 5.43
C LEU A 177 8.99 26.91 4.64
#